data_AF-A0A7Y1ZJ14-F1
#
_entry.id   AF-A0A7Y1ZJ14-F1
#
_cell.length_a   1.000
_cell.length_b   1.000
_cell.length_c   1.000
_cell.angle_alpha   90.00
_cell.angle_beta   90.00
_cell.angle_gamma   90.00
#
_symmetry.space_group_name_H-M   'P 1'
#
loop_
_entity.id
_entity.type
_entity.pdbx_description
1 polymer ?
#
loop_
_entity_poly.entity_id
_entity_poly.type
_entity_poly.pdbx_seq_one_letter_code
_entity_poly.pdbx_strand_id
1 'polypeptide(L)'
;MSTAQGRVGVISNPASGHNRDQFDAIRAQLESCPGLTHVVTQSPAEIDTALAQLAAADVEVLAINGGDGTNSAILGRVLETRPFAQTPLVALLPAGTANMNAGDVGIRGSLTKAVTRFCKWCASDRKAPVPSQQRSLLKVECPGEEPRYTMFIGAGAVIHGTEYAHENIHSRAVRDDFSVALGTARTVWGVLR
;
A
#
# COMPACT_ATOMS: atom_id res chain seq x y z
N MET A 1 8.66 -14.98 -11.73
CA MET A 1 9.29 -13.93 -12.55
C MET A 1 8.28 -13.53 -13.61
N SER A 2 7.95 -12.24 -13.70
CA SER A 2 7.00 -11.72 -14.68
C SER A 2 7.68 -10.68 -15.56
N THR A 3 7.28 -10.62 -16.84
CA THR A 3 7.63 -9.49 -17.72
C THR A 3 6.60 -8.39 -17.49
N ALA A 4 7.07 -7.20 -17.10
CA ALA A 4 6.23 -6.05 -16.80
C ALA A 4 6.58 -4.93 -17.79
N GLN A 5 6.24 -5.13 -19.06
CA GLN A 5 6.54 -4.19 -20.15
C GLN A 5 5.37 -3.23 -20.46
N GLY A 6 4.21 -3.48 -19.88
CA GLY A 6 2.99 -2.73 -20.15
C GLY A 6 2.96 -1.32 -19.56
N ARG A 7 1.85 -0.62 -19.82
CA ARG A 7 1.65 0.75 -19.34
C ARG A 7 1.51 0.77 -17.82
N VAL A 8 2.14 1.76 -17.20
CA VAL A 8 2.23 1.87 -15.74
C VAL A 8 1.29 2.97 -15.25
N GLY A 9 0.41 2.62 -14.33
CA GLY A 9 -0.46 3.55 -13.63
C GLY A 9 -0.10 3.62 -12.16
N VAL A 10 -0.16 4.81 -11.56
CA VAL A 10 0.03 5.00 -10.12
C VAL A 10 -1.22 5.62 -9.52
N ILE A 11 -1.71 5.06 -8.42
CA ILE A 11 -2.68 5.74 -7.54
C ILE A 11 -1.95 6.18 -6.28
N SER A 12 -2.02 7.47 -5.97
CA SER A 12 -1.47 8.05 -4.74
C SER A 12 -2.56 8.47 -3.77
N ASN A 13 -2.41 8.11 -2.50
CA ASN A 13 -3.16 8.69 -1.39
C ASN A 13 -2.25 9.63 -0.58
N PRO A 14 -2.40 10.97 -0.72
CA PRO A 14 -1.60 11.96 0.01
C PRO A 14 -1.73 11.87 1.53
N ALA A 15 -2.89 11.41 2.03
CA ALA A 15 -3.18 11.29 3.45
C ALA A 15 -2.51 10.06 4.12
N SER A 16 -1.80 9.22 3.36
CA SER A 16 -1.04 8.10 3.93
C SER A 16 0.14 8.61 4.77
N GLY A 17 0.47 7.90 5.87
CA GLY A 17 1.40 8.37 6.91
C GLY A 17 2.70 9.02 6.41
N HIS A 18 3.50 8.31 5.62
CA HIS A 18 4.72 8.87 5.03
C HIS A 18 4.45 9.84 3.89
N ASN A 19 3.31 9.80 3.19
CA ASN A 19 3.01 10.79 2.16
C ASN A 19 2.72 12.17 2.79
N ARG A 20 2.02 12.23 3.92
CA ARG A 20 1.52 13.48 4.51
C ARG A 20 2.56 14.60 4.58
N ASP A 21 3.81 14.27 4.88
CA ASP A 21 4.86 15.26 5.13
C ASP A 21 5.81 15.49 3.93
N GLN A 22 5.71 14.68 2.86
CA GLN A 22 6.64 14.72 1.71
C GLN A 22 5.95 14.47 0.36
N PHE A 23 4.61 14.53 0.31
CA PHE A 23 3.84 14.14 -0.87
C PHE A 23 4.20 14.97 -2.10
N ASP A 24 4.42 16.28 -1.96
CA ASP A 24 4.75 17.15 -3.09
C ASP A 24 6.03 16.73 -3.81
N ALA A 25 7.07 16.34 -3.04
CA ALA A 25 8.31 15.84 -3.60
C ALA A 25 8.10 14.48 -4.29
N ILE A 26 7.31 13.59 -3.69
CA ILE A 26 6.97 12.28 -4.27
C ILE A 26 6.15 12.44 -5.56
N ARG A 27 5.18 13.34 -5.55
CA ARG A 27 4.33 13.68 -6.69
C ARG A 27 5.17 14.21 -7.85
N ALA A 28 6.02 15.21 -7.61
CA ALA A 28 6.89 15.75 -8.65
C ALA A 28 7.82 14.68 -9.25
N GLN A 29 8.30 13.74 -8.43
CA GLN A 29 9.11 12.62 -8.91
C GLN A 29 8.33 11.62 -9.77
N LEU A 30 7.05 11.37 -9.46
CA LEU A 30 6.19 10.50 -10.25
C LEU A 30 5.76 11.16 -11.56
N GLU A 31 5.37 12.45 -11.52
CA GLU A 31 4.95 13.21 -12.70
C GLU A 31 6.10 13.45 -13.70
N SER A 32 7.35 13.48 -13.23
CA SER A 32 8.53 13.55 -14.11
C SER A 32 8.94 12.20 -14.71
N CYS A 33 8.27 11.10 -14.35
CA CYS A 33 8.56 9.77 -14.90
C CYS A 33 7.84 9.58 -16.24
N PRO A 34 8.56 9.41 -17.37
CA PRO A 34 7.93 9.27 -18.68
C PRO A 34 7.15 7.95 -18.79
N GLY A 35 5.99 7.99 -19.44
CA GLY A 35 5.16 6.81 -19.70
C GLY A 35 4.37 6.31 -18.49
N LEU A 36 4.24 7.14 -17.45
CA LEU A 36 3.49 6.87 -16.23
C LEU A 36 2.21 7.70 -16.19
N THR A 37 1.08 7.04 -15.94
CA THR A 37 -0.20 7.73 -15.66
C THR A 37 -0.37 7.85 -14.16
N HIS A 38 -0.32 9.08 -13.62
CA HIS A 38 -0.45 9.32 -12.18
C HIS A 38 -1.82 9.87 -11.84
N VAL A 39 -2.54 9.19 -10.94
CA VAL A 39 -3.82 9.65 -10.38
C VAL A 39 -3.68 9.83 -8.87
N VAL A 40 -4.20 10.94 -8.36
CA VAL A 40 -4.19 11.26 -6.93
C VAL A 40 -5.62 11.19 -6.40
N THR A 41 -5.83 10.38 -5.37
CA THR A 41 -7.12 10.24 -4.69
C THR A 41 -7.07 10.93 -3.33
N GLN A 42 -8.02 11.83 -3.05
CA GLN A 42 -8.14 12.50 -1.75
C GLN A 42 -9.02 11.72 -0.77
N SER A 43 -9.87 10.84 -1.28
CA SER A 43 -10.79 10.05 -0.49
C SER A 43 -11.03 8.65 -1.08
N PRO A 44 -11.50 7.67 -0.28
CA PRO A 44 -11.87 6.36 -0.80
C PRO A 44 -12.95 6.38 -1.89
N ALA A 45 -13.82 7.40 -1.90
CA ALA A 45 -14.88 7.54 -2.89
C ALA A 45 -14.34 7.80 -4.32
N GLU A 46 -13.11 8.28 -4.45
CA GLU A 46 -12.47 8.54 -5.74
C GLU A 46 -11.78 7.31 -6.34
N ILE A 47 -11.65 6.21 -5.57
CA ILE A 47 -10.91 5.01 -5.99
C ILE A 47 -11.51 4.43 -7.28
N ASP A 48 -12.84 4.30 -7.37
CA ASP A 48 -13.47 3.71 -8.56
C ASP A 48 -13.24 4.56 -9.81
N THR A 49 -13.32 5.88 -9.68
CA THR A 49 -13.02 6.82 -10.77
C THR A 49 -11.54 6.72 -11.19
N ALA A 50 -10.63 6.66 -10.22
CA ALA A 50 -9.19 6.52 -10.49
C ALA A 50 -8.88 5.20 -11.21
N LEU A 51 -9.48 4.09 -10.77
CA LEU A 51 -9.34 2.79 -11.41
C LEU A 51 -9.89 2.78 -12.83
N ALA A 52 -11.05 3.40 -13.06
CA ALA A 52 -11.63 3.54 -14.39
C ALA A 52 -10.72 4.36 -15.34
N GLN A 53 -10.10 5.44 -14.85
CA GLN A 53 -9.13 6.22 -15.62
C GLN A 53 -7.91 5.39 -16.02
N LEU A 54 -7.35 4.62 -15.08
CA LEU A 54 -6.19 3.77 -15.37
C LEU A 54 -6.54 2.60 -16.29
N ALA A 55 -7.73 2.02 -16.15
CA ALA A 55 -8.22 0.98 -17.03
C ALA A 55 -8.41 1.49 -18.47
N ALA A 56 -8.99 2.68 -18.64
CA ALA A 56 -9.13 3.33 -19.95
C ALA A 56 -7.78 3.67 -20.61
N ALA A 57 -6.72 3.79 -19.81
CA ALA A 57 -5.36 3.98 -20.29
C ALA A 57 -4.62 2.65 -20.61
N ASP A 58 -5.30 1.50 -20.57
CA ASP A 58 -4.75 0.15 -20.69
C ASP A 58 -3.56 -0.12 -19.74
N VAL A 59 -3.67 0.31 -18.49
CA VAL A 59 -2.64 0.03 -17.48
C VAL A 59 -2.55 -1.48 -17.20
N GLU A 60 -1.33 -2.00 -17.30
CA GLU A 60 -1.00 -3.40 -17.01
C GLU A 60 -0.22 -3.55 -15.69
N VAL A 61 0.35 -2.45 -15.20
CA VAL A 61 1.05 -2.39 -13.91
C VAL A 61 0.45 -1.28 -13.06
N LEU A 62 -0.27 -1.68 -12.01
CA LEU A 62 -0.88 -0.78 -11.04
C LEU A 62 0.06 -0.61 -9.84
N ALA A 63 0.65 0.56 -9.71
CA ALA A 63 1.39 0.96 -8.53
C ALA A 63 0.49 1.69 -7.53
N ILE A 64 0.58 1.31 -6.25
CA ILE A 64 -0.19 1.92 -5.18
C ILE A 64 0.76 2.64 -4.23
N ASN A 65 0.66 3.96 -4.18
CA ASN A 65 1.38 4.82 -3.24
C ASN A 65 0.50 5.17 -2.04
N GLY A 66 0.54 4.28 -1.04
CA GLY A 66 -0.23 4.43 0.19
C GLY A 66 0.21 3.48 1.30
N GLY A 67 -0.54 3.50 2.40
CA GLY A 67 -0.40 2.51 3.47
C GLY A 67 -1.23 1.24 3.26
N ASP A 68 -1.21 0.35 4.25
CA ASP A 68 -1.90 -0.95 4.19
C ASP A 68 -3.41 -0.79 3.95
N GLY A 69 -4.06 0.20 4.60
CA GLY A 69 -5.47 0.51 4.36
C GLY A 69 -5.76 0.98 2.94
N THR A 70 -4.88 1.79 2.35
CA THR A 70 -5.00 2.23 0.94
C THR A 70 -4.86 1.03 -0.01
N ASN A 71 -3.88 0.15 0.26
CA ASN A 71 -3.68 -1.08 -0.52
C ASN A 71 -4.93 -1.96 -0.46
N SER A 72 -5.45 -2.20 0.74
CA SER A 72 -6.69 -2.96 0.97
C SER A 72 -7.89 -2.37 0.22
N ALA A 73 -8.11 -1.06 0.32
CA ALA A 73 -9.24 -0.40 -0.33
C ALA A 73 -9.15 -0.52 -1.86
N ILE A 74 -8.00 -0.21 -2.45
CA ILE A 74 -7.82 -0.25 -3.91
C ILE A 74 -7.90 -1.70 -4.42
N LEU A 75 -7.18 -2.64 -3.79
CA LEU A 75 -7.20 -4.04 -4.22
C LEU A 75 -8.58 -4.66 -4.09
N GLY A 76 -9.32 -4.32 -3.03
CA GLY A 76 -10.71 -4.75 -2.87
C GLY A 76 -11.59 -4.28 -4.02
N ARG A 77 -11.50 -2.99 -4.41
CA ARG A 77 -12.23 -2.48 -5.57
C ARG A 77 -11.81 -3.14 -6.87
N VAL A 78 -10.50 -3.35 -7.10
CA VAL A 78 -10.01 -4.07 -8.30
C VAL A 78 -10.62 -5.46 -8.41
N LEU A 79 -10.77 -6.18 -7.29
CA LEU A 79 -11.35 -7.53 -7.28
C LEU A 79 -12.87 -7.55 -7.44
N GLU A 80 -13.57 -6.61 -6.81
CA GLU A 80 -15.05 -6.54 -6.84
C GLU A 80 -15.58 -5.97 -8.16
N THR A 81 -14.96 -4.91 -8.70
CA THR A 81 -15.47 -4.24 -9.90
C THR A 81 -14.79 -4.69 -11.19
N ARG A 82 -13.61 -5.32 -11.09
CA ARG A 82 -12.80 -5.80 -12.23
C ARG A 82 -12.69 -4.74 -13.35
N PRO A 83 -12.16 -3.55 -13.04
CA PRO A 83 -12.19 -2.43 -13.99
C PRO A 83 -11.25 -2.64 -15.17
N PHE A 84 -10.22 -3.48 -15.02
CA PHE A 84 -9.24 -3.79 -16.06
C PHE A 84 -9.64 -5.02 -16.87
N ALA A 85 -9.38 -5.00 -18.18
CA ALA A 85 -9.63 -6.14 -19.07
C ALA A 85 -8.82 -7.39 -18.67
N GLN A 86 -7.63 -7.20 -18.09
CA GLN A 86 -6.78 -8.23 -17.49
C GLN A 86 -6.33 -7.76 -16.11
N THR A 87 -6.16 -8.68 -15.16
CA THR A 87 -5.68 -8.32 -13.82
C THR A 87 -4.27 -7.73 -13.91
N PRO A 88 -4.05 -6.47 -13.48
CA PRO A 88 -2.75 -5.85 -13.59
C PRO A 88 -1.76 -6.45 -12.58
N LEU A 89 -0.47 -6.38 -12.91
CA LEU A 89 0.58 -6.58 -11.91
C LEU A 89 0.53 -5.45 -10.90
N VAL A 90 0.67 -5.77 -9.62
CA VAL A 90 0.61 -4.77 -8.54
C VAL A 90 2.00 -4.47 -8.02
N ALA A 91 2.33 -3.19 -7.93
CA ALA A 91 3.51 -2.69 -7.22
C ALA A 91 3.08 -1.86 -6.01
N LEU A 92 3.71 -2.06 -4.85
CA LEU A 92 3.41 -1.28 -3.65
C LEU A 92 4.52 -0.24 -3.43
N LEU A 93 4.15 0.98 -3.06
CA LEU A 93 5.06 2.04 -2.63
C LEU A 93 4.75 2.34 -1.15
N PRO A 94 5.71 2.14 -0.22
CA PRO A 94 5.46 2.05 1.22
C PRO A 94 5.23 3.42 1.87
N ALA A 95 4.07 4.02 1.59
CA ALA A 95 3.72 5.36 2.08
C ALA A 95 2.87 5.38 3.35
N GLY A 96 2.55 4.23 3.95
CA GLY A 96 1.94 4.12 5.27
C GLY A 96 2.97 4.11 6.40
N THR A 97 2.52 4.01 7.65
CA THR A 97 3.42 3.95 8.81
C THR A 97 3.98 2.54 9.04
N ALA A 98 3.13 1.51 8.94
CA ALA A 98 3.53 0.11 9.17
C ALA A 98 4.06 -0.57 7.91
N ASN A 99 3.38 -0.39 6.76
CA ASN A 99 3.75 -0.96 5.45
C ASN A 99 3.95 -2.48 5.48
N MET A 100 3.11 -3.19 6.22
CA MET A 100 3.21 -4.64 6.36
C MET A 100 3.04 -5.34 5.01
N ASN A 101 2.12 -4.87 4.17
CA ASN A 101 1.89 -5.44 2.83
C ASN A 101 3.11 -5.26 1.93
N ALA A 102 3.74 -4.07 1.97
CA ALA A 102 4.94 -3.80 1.18
C ALA A 102 6.13 -4.64 1.67
N GLY A 103 6.28 -4.79 2.99
CA GLY A 103 7.30 -5.63 3.61
C GLY A 103 7.15 -7.11 3.23
N ASP A 104 5.93 -7.64 3.24
CA ASP A 104 5.62 -9.02 2.87
C ASP A 104 6.00 -9.34 1.42
N VAL A 105 5.75 -8.42 0.49
CA VAL A 105 6.18 -8.58 -0.92
C VAL A 105 7.67 -8.26 -1.14
N GLY A 106 8.43 -7.99 -0.07
CA GLY A 106 9.88 -7.84 -0.08
C GLY A 106 10.40 -6.42 -0.31
N ILE A 107 9.53 -5.41 -0.28
CA ILE A 107 9.93 -4.00 -0.43
C ILE A 107 10.51 -3.52 0.90
N ARG A 108 11.74 -3.01 0.85
CA ARG A 108 12.46 -2.45 2.01
C ARG A 108 12.93 -1.03 1.75
N GLY A 109 13.13 -0.30 2.86
CA GLY A 109 13.66 1.06 2.88
C GLY A 109 12.58 2.14 2.80
N SER A 110 13.04 3.40 2.71
CA SER A 110 12.15 4.57 2.70
C SER A 110 11.32 4.69 1.42
N LEU A 111 10.18 5.38 1.53
CA LEU A 111 9.30 5.72 0.41
C LEU A 111 10.08 6.37 -0.75
N THR A 112 10.90 7.38 -0.49
CA THR A 112 11.71 8.07 -1.51
C THR A 112 12.61 7.10 -2.28
N LYS A 113 13.26 6.15 -1.57
CA LYS A 113 14.11 5.13 -2.22
C LYS A 113 13.27 4.17 -3.04
N ALA A 114 12.09 3.77 -2.57
CA ALA A 114 11.18 2.91 -3.30
C ALA A 114 10.67 3.59 -4.59
N VAL A 115 10.21 4.84 -4.51
CA VAL A 115 9.79 5.65 -5.67
C VAL A 115 10.94 5.84 -6.64
N THR A 116 12.15 6.13 -6.14
CA THR A 116 13.34 6.25 -7.00
C THR A 116 13.65 4.96 -7.76
N ARG A 117 13.60 3.80 -7.09
CA ARG A 117 13.80 2.50 -7.77
C ARG A 117 12.69 2.25 -8.78
N PHE A 118 11.46 2.59 -8.43
CA PHE A 118 10.29 2.40 -9.30
C PHE A 118 10.37 3.28 -10.56
N CYS A 119 10.69 4.58 -10.45
CA CYS A 119 10.86 5.44 -11.60
C CYS A 119 12.04 4.99 -12.49
N LYS A 120 13.16 4.55 -11.89
CA LYS A 120 14.29 3.96 -12.65
C LYS A 120 13.87 2.71 -13.41
N TRP A 121 13.04 1.88 -12.80
CA TRP A 121 12.49 0.70 -13.46
C TRP A 121 11.56 1.07 -14.62
N CYS A 122 10.65 2.05 -14.43
CA CYS A 122 9.77 2.55 -15.48
C CYS A 122 10.55 3.11 -16.69
N ALA A 123 11.65 3.82 -16.43
CA ALA A 123 12.52 4.40 -17.46
C ALA A 123 13.47 3.39 -18.14
N SER A 124 13.60 2.17 -17.60
CA SER A 124 14.41 1.12 -18.22
C SER A 124 13.70 0.50 -19.43
N ASP A 125 14.42 -0.31 -20.21
CA ASP A 125 13.82 -1.07 -21.31
C ASP A 125 12.87 -2.20 -20.84
N ARG A 126 12.78 -2.43 -19.52
CA ARG A 126 11.88 -3.39 -18.85
C ARG A 126 11.96 -4.82 -19.43
N LYS A 127 13.08 -5.16 -20.08
CA LYS A 127 13.32 -6.48 -20.67
C LYS A 127 13.69 -7.53 -19.63
N ALA A 128 14.35 -7.09 -18.54
CA ALA A 128 14.72 -7.97 -17.45
C ALA A 128 13.47 -8.44 -16.68
N PRO A 129 13.34 -9.74 -16.37
CA PRO A 129 12.26 -10.23 -15.52
C PRO A 129 12.33 -9.58 -14.13
N VAL A 130 11.19 -9.11 -13.63
CA VAL A 130 11.11 -8.58 -12.27
C VAL A 130 10.73 -9.72 -11.32
N PRO A 131 11.35 -9.82 -10.13
CA PRO A 131 10.87 -10.70 -9.08
C PRO A 131 9.40 -10.38 -8.78
N SER A 132 8.54 -11.38 -8.93
CA SER A 132 7.11 -11.27 -8.69
C SER A 132 6.71 -12.27 -7.63
N GLN A 133 5.78 -11.87 -6.77
CA GLN A 133 5.21 -12.72 -5.73
C GLN A 133 3.70 -12.80 -5.90
N GLN A 134 3.15 -14.00 -5.70
CA GLN A 134 1.70 -14.20 -5.62
C GLN A 134 1.29 -14.15 -4.14
N ARG A 135 0.18 -13.47 -3.86
CA ARG A 135 -0.40 -13.36 -2.53
C ARG A 135 -1.91 -13.50 -2.61
N SER A 136 -2.47 -14.23 -1.66
CA SER A 136 -3.92 -14.35 -1.48
C SER A 136 -4.42 -13.20 -0.61
N LEU A 137 -5.55 -12.62 -0.98
CA LEU A 137 -6.28 -11.67 -0.15
C LEU A 137 -7.41 -12.40 0.58
N LEU A 138 -7.62 -12.03 1.84
CA LEU A 138 -8.76 -12.41 2.64
C LEU A 138 -9.90 -11.44 2.34
N LYS A 139 -11.06 -11.97 1.97
CA LYS A 139 -12.33 -11.23 1.94
C LYS A 139 -13.00 -11.38 3.30
N VAL A 140 -13.21 -10.27 3.99
CA VAL A 140 -13.85 -10.19 5.31
C VAL A 140 -15.23 -9.59 5.13
N GLU A 141 -16.25 -10.34 5.50
CA GLU A 141 -17.65 -9.94 5.38
C GLU A 141 -18.24 -9.79 6.79
N CYS A 142 -18.79 -8.60 7.06
CA CYS A 142 -19.52 -8.30 8.27
C CYS A 142 -20.98 -7.98 7.92
N PRO A 143 -21.97 -8.51 8.65
CA PRO A 143 -23.37 -8.20 8.37
C PRO A 143 -23.65 -6.70 8.35
N GLY A 144 -24.17 -6.19 7.22
CA GLY A 144 -24.51 -4.77 7.06
C GLY A 144 -23.35 -3.85 6.64
N GLU A 145 -22.15 -4.38 6.42
CA GLU A 145 -21.00 -3.63 5.90
C GLU A 145 -20.57 -4.13 4.51
N GLU A 146 -19.95 -3.25 3.73
CA GLU A 146 -19.26 -3.63 2.50
C GLU A 146 -18.08 -4.57 2.81
N PRO A 147 -17.83 -5.59 1.96
CA PRO A 147 -16.73 -6.51 2.17
C PRO A 147 -15.38 -5.79 2.15
N ARG A 148 -14.50 -6.20 3.07
CA ARG A 148 -13.14 -5.66 3.17
C ARG A 148 -12.12 -6.69 2.69
N TYR A 149 -11.08 -6.22 2.03
CA TYR A 149 -10.00 -7.06 1.52
C TYR A 149 -8.71 -6.77 2.25
N THR A 150 -8.01 -7.80 2.73
CA THR A 150 -6.75 -7.64 3.47
C THR A 150 -5.79 -8.79 3.25
N MET A 151 -4.49 -8.55 3.43
CA MET A 151 -3.46 -9.60 3.41
C MET A 151 -3.26 -10.23 4.80
N PHE A 152 -3.69 -9.55 5.87
CA PHE A 152 -3.58 -10.04 7.25
C PHE A 152 -4.75 -9.53 8.10
N ILE A 153 -5.08 -10.25 9.17
CA ILE A 153 -6.08 -9.84 10.15
C ILE A 153 -5.47 -9.90 11.55
N GLY A 154 -5.66 -8.85 12.34
CA GLY A 154 -5.36 -8.83 13.76
C GLY A 154 -6.66 -8.97 14.55
N ALA A 155 -6.67 -9.81 15.59
CA ALA A 155 -7.82 -9.99 16.47
C ALA A 155 -7.36 -10.05 17.94
N GLY A 156 -8.29 -9.77 18.88
CA GLY A 156 -8.02 -9.84 20.31
C GLY A 156 -7.03 -8.78 20.81
N ALA A 157 -6.09 -9.17 21.67
CA ALA A 157 -5.19 -8.24 22.38
C ALA A 157 -4.28 -7.39 21.48
N VAL A 158 -4.09 -7.77 20.21
CA VAL A 158 -3.34 -6.98 19.21
C VAL A 158 -4.05 -5.65 18.91
N ILE A 159 -5.39 -5.63 18.93
CA ILE A 159 -6.20 -4.43 18.66
C ILE A 159 -5.96 -3.38 19.75
N HIS A 160 -6.04 -3.78 21.03
CA HIS A 160 -5.77 -2.89 22.16
C HIS A 160 -4.34 -2.33 22.16
N GLY A 161 -3.36 -3.13 21.70
CA GLY A 161 -1.99 -2.66 21.53
C GLY A 161 -1.85 -1.60 20.44
N THR A 162 -2.55 -1.77 19.30
CA THR A 162 -2.53 -0.81 18.18
C THR A 162 -3.36 0.45 18.44
N GLU A 163 -4.50 0.33 19.13
CA GLU A 163 -5.33 1.47 19.55
C GLU A 163 -4.60 2.31 20.61
N TYR A 164 -4.00 1.66 21.62
CA TYR A 164 -3.18 2.35 22.62
C TYR A 164 -1.95 3.03 22.01
N ALA A 165 -1.32 2.42 20.99
CA ALA A 165 -0.21 3.04 20.28
C ALA A 165 -0.66 4.27 19.46
N HIS A 166 -1.83 4.22 18.81
CA HIS A 166 -2.37 5.37 18.10
C HIS A 166 -2.84 6.49 19.06
N GLU A 167 -3.51 6.16 20.16
CA GLU A 167 -4.05 7.16 21.10
C GLU A 167 -2.96 7.82 21.97
N ASN A 168 -2.01 7.05 22.50
CA ASN A 168 -1.05 7.58 23.49
C ASN A 168 0.33 7.94 22.93
N ILE A 169 0.77 7.37 21.81
CA ILE A 169 2.15 7.54 21.31
C ILE A 169 2.26 8.68 20.28
N HIS A 170 1.15 9.27 19.84
CA HIS A 170 1.18 10.53 19.07
C HIS A 170 1.67 11.77 19.86
N SER A 171 1.99 11.63 21.15
CA SER A 171 2.51 12.74 21.97
C SER A 171 4.03 12.74 22.19
N ARG A 172 4.77 11.64 21.99
CA ARG A 172 6.24 11.65 22.20
C ARG A 172 6.97 10.70 21.27
N ALA A 173 7.88 11.28 20.49
CA ALA A 173 8.86 10.62 19.65
C ALA A 173 9.59 9.48 20.37
N VAL A 174 9.28 8.23 20.00
CA VAL A 174 10.21 7.10 20.14
C VAL A 174 10.12 6.26 18.88
N ARG A 175 11.20 6.33 18.12
CA ARG A 175 11.51 5.61 16.87
C ARG A 175 11.60 4.09 17.10
N ASP A 176 11.18 3.37 16.06
CA ASP A 176 11.61 2.05 15.59
C ASP A 176 11.63 0.84 16.57
N ASP A 177 10.86 -0.19 16.17
CA ASP A 177 10.91 -1.63 16.50
C ASP A 177 10.86 -2.10 17.97
N PHE A 178 11.13 -1.27 18.97
CA PHE A 178 11.07 -1.65 20.38
C PHE A 178 9.66 -1.61 20.98
N SER A 179 8.75 -0.84 20.39
CA SER A 179 7.39 -0.63 20.92
C SER A 179 6.48 -1.85 20.75
N VAL A 180 6.62 -2.56 19.61
CA VAL A 180 5.87 -3.80 19.36
C VAL A 180 6.35 -4.90 20.30
N ALA A 181 7.67 -5.05 20.47
CA ALA A 181 8.26 -6.03 21.38
C ALA A 181 7.85 -5.80 22.84
N LEU A 182 7.88 -4.54 23.30
CA LEU A 182 7.48 -4.16 24.67
C LEU A 182 5.96 -4.33 24.89
N GLY A 183 5.15 -4.05 23.87
CA GLY A 183 3.71 -4.30 23.86
C GLY A 183 3.39 -5.79 24.01
N THR A 184 4.03 -6.65 23.21
CA THR A 184 3.87 -8.10 23.33
C THR A 184 4.37 -8.65 24.67
N ALA A 185 5.52 -8.17 25.17
CA ALA A 185 6.09 -8.64 26.44
C ALA A 185 5.20 -8.32 27.64
N ARG A 186 4.58 -7.14 27.66
CA ARG A 186 3.67 -6.73 28.74
C ARG A 186 2.33 -7.50 28.69
N THR A 187 1.81 -7.79 27.50
CA THR A 187 0.59 -8.59 27.34
C THR A 187 0.82 -10.03 27.80
N VAL A 188 1.97 -10.63 27.46
CA VAL A 188 2.35 -11.97 27.96
C VAL A 188 2.47 -11.97 29.49
N TRP A 189 3.06 -10.92 30.09
CA TRP A 189 3.15 -10.79 31.55
C TRP A 189 1.78 -10.61 32.23
N GLY A 190 0.82 -9.96 31.57
CA GLY A 190 -0.55 -9.77 32.08
C GLY A 190 -1.40 -11.05 32.03
N VAL A 191 -1.12 -11.96 31.10
CA VAL A 191 -1.80 -13.27 30.97
C VAL A 191 -1.20 -14.33 31.89
N LEU A 192 0.07 -14.19 32.27
CA LEU A 192 0.77 -15.11 33.17
C LEU A 192 0.59 -14.80 34.67
N ARG A 193 -0.38 -13.94 35.02
CA ARG A 193 -0.66 -13.55 36.40
C ARG A 193 -2.08 -13.86 36.82
#